data_AF-A0A8B7Z096-F1
#
_entry.id   AF-A0A8B7Z096-F1
#
_cell.length_a   1.000
_cell.length_b   1.000
_cell.length_c   1.000
_cell.angle_alpha   90.00
_cell.angle_beta   90.00
_cell.angle_gamma   90.00
#
_symmetry.space_group_name_H-M   'P 1'
#
loop_
_entity.id
_entity.type
_entity.pdbx_description
1 polymer ?
#
loop_
_entity_poly.entity_id
_entity_poly.type
_entity_poly.pdbx_seq_one_letter_code
_entity_poly.pdbx_strand_id
1 'polypeptide(L)'
;MELSGETVKYGRRKGQSRGSTPPSGANTKMMGLPTEEDLRQVTILSQGDWNRIAAQLERKSREEEKRKALKEEKEALKKQSQEMVKNWSNTIAGQRLKKLEARAIREEKEEAERVQIDIEEAKFQAQRRKEAIEKAKTLQYYQTDRVKGFHGALLLTEVLKEREAQIDLKKQREAALSGKDKDLLARYQRELEEGILEDHKKAVKAIKERKEVAEFQLKQIEKHIADGEKEKVEDVREGEDLKQQVIHYNAEKAKIEGIRRQEKVDLMMAHKQTVADRDLIRAAERQKEEEEEEQIRIFAAAKKKMTKLRKQREQELWQKKQDHVNKMVDKLDSQLKMKMDDEDDRIARAVAEREAAREKEAQEKELKLEQALKEEAEHRLLQMKQREQQERDEKRRELEALHVKMEADKLFAAKQQEKYQQARDGNVRLATFHIKQAGERQDKALKEEQEKLEMDKKNLELLAMEEQQFQEYAKKVIDHCEKGERNTYPLRKAAREGHGGGLGPVFDGKGGIRPSYLVNDYTDVELPHYQRNSTDEVKYSHAGNTGKTSKRLGFVW
;
A
#
# COMPACT_ATOMS: atom_id res chain seq x y z
N MET A 1 -13.45 30.24 -40.73
CA MET A 1 -13.94 29.69 -42.01
C MET A 1 -15.43 29.99 -42.11
N GLU A 2 -15.95 30.11 -43.34
CA GLU A 2 -17.37 30.30 -43.74
C GLU A 2 -18.24 31.27 -42.90
N LEU A 3 -18.83 32.37 -43.40
CA LEU A 3 -19.23 32.81 -44.75
C LEU A 3 -20.28 31.95 -45.49
N SER A 4 -21.55 32.10 -45.09
CA SER A 4 -22.71 32.32 -45.99
C SER A 4 -24.00 32.43 -45.14
N GLY A 5 -25.08 33.12 -45.55
CA GLY A 5 -25.23 34.02 -46.70
C GLY A 5 -26.42 33.68 -47.59
N GLU A 6 -27.60 34.21 -47.31
CA GLU A 6 -28.78 34.04 -48.18
C GLU A 6 -29.56 35.37 -48.35
N THR A 7 -30.23 35.55 -49.50
CA THR A 7 -30.79 36.81 -50.00
C THR A 7 -31.78 36.49 -51.15
N VAL A 8 -32.49 37.50 -51.69
CA VAL A 8 -33.46 37.46 -52.82
C VAL A 8 -34.88 37.09 -52.33
N LYS A 9 -35.88 37.98 -52.27
CA LYS A 9 -36.45 39.05 -53.14
C LYS A 9 -37.62 38.58 -54.04
N TYR A 10 -38.62 39.45 -54.08
CA TYR A 10 -39.64 39.71 -55.13
C TYR A 10 -41.11 39.33 -54.84
N GLY A 11 -42.01 40.18 -55.33
CA GLY A 11 -43.47 40.09 -55.18
C GLY A 11 -44.21 40.44 -56.48
N ARG A 12 -45.53 40.68 -56.41
CA ARG A 12 -46.35 41.04 -57.60
C ARG A 12 -47.42 42.10 -57.31
N ARG A 13 -48.12 42.54 -58.37
CA ARG A 13 -48.80 43.85 -58.51
C ARG A 13 -50.34 43.79 -58.62
N LYS A 14 -50.93 44.97 -58.37
CA LYS A 14 -52.14 45.58 -59.01
C LYS A 14 -53.55 45.14 -58.58
N GLY A 15 -54.40 46.15 -58.37
CA GLY A 15 -55.87 46.11 -58.40
C GLY A 15 -56.48 47.46 -58.00
N GLN A 16 -57.03 48.24 -58.95
CA GLN A 16 -57.68 49.54 -58.66
C GLN A 16 -58.63 50.00 -59.79
N SER A 17 -59.91 50.28 -59.47
CA SER A 17 -60.95 51.01 -60.25
C SER A 17 -62.18 51.20 -59.33
N ARG A 18 -62.69 52.43 -59.08
CA ARG A 18 -63.81 53.14 -59.76
C ARG A 18 -65.16 52.38 -59.77
N GLY A 19 -66.33 52.96 -59.49
CA GLY A 19 -66.72 54.36 -59.19
C GLY A 19 -66.50 54.83 -57.74
N SER A 20 -67.41 55.55 -57.06
CA SER A 20 -68.77 56.03 -57.44
C SER A 20 -69.24 57.24 -56.61
N THR A 21 -70.47 57.74 -56.80
CA THR A 21 -71.12 58.95 -56.19
C THR A 21 -72.66 58.79 -56.09
N PRO A 22 -73.43 59.70 -55.45
CA PRO A 22 -73.22 60.48 -54.21
C PRO A 22 -74.39 60.26 -53.19
N PRO A 23 -74.53 61.08 -52.14
CA PRO A 23 -75.70 61.99 -52.11
C PRO A 23 -75.36 63.44 -51.71
N SER A 24 -76.34 64.35 -51.87
CA SER A 24 -76.17 65.80 -51.70
C SER A 24 -77.00 66.37 -50.55
N GLY A 25 -76.51 67.47 -49.94
CA GLY A 25 -77.37 68.62 -49.64
C GLY A 25 -78.06 68.71 -48.28
N ALA A 26 -77.34 69.16 -47.25
CA ALA A 26 -77.88 69.88 -46.10
C ALA A 26 -76.87 71.00 -45.73
N ASN A 27 -76.77 72.08 -46.51
CA ASN A 27 -77.67 73.24 -46.62
C ASN A 27 -77.26 74.37 -45.65
N THR A 28 -76.42 75.28 -46.14
CA THR A 28 -76.06 76.54 -45.46
C THR A 28 -76.38 77.71 -46.39
N LYS A 29 -77.56 78.31 -46.22
CA LYS A 29 -77.85 79.66 -46.74
C LYS A 29 -78.98 80.31 -45.95
N MET A 30 -78.60 81.15 -44.99
CA MET A 30 -79.48 82.25 -44.58
C MET A 30 -79.46 83.30 -45.70
N MET A 31 -80.61 83.88 -46.00
CA MET A 31 -80.79 84.99 -46.95
C MET A 31 -81.58 86.09 -46.24
N GLY A 32 -81.31 87.35 -46.59
CA GLY A 32 -81.97 88.51 -45.98
C GLY A 32 -83.42 88.69 -46.44
N LEU A 33 -84.15 89.52 -45.69
CA LEU A 33 -85.53 89.94 -45.93
C LEU A 33 -85.69 90.74 -47.25
N PRO A 34 -86.93 90.86 -47.73
CA PRO A 34 -87.51 92.22 -47.77
C PRO A 34 -88.90 92.35 -47.08
N THR A 35 -89.03 93.42 -46.30
CA THR A 35 -90.18 94.32 -46.00
C THR A 35 -91.65 93.92 -46.31
N GLU A 36 -92.53 94.18 -45.32
CA GLU A 36 -93.89 94.80 -45.39
C GLU A 36 -94.96 94.14 -46.30
N GLU A 37 -96.21 93.78 -45.92
CA GLU A 37 -97.08 93.88 -44.71
C GLU A 37 -97.95 92.57 -44.62
N ASP A 38 -99.03 92.31 -43.86
CA ASP A 38 -100.05 93.06 -43.09
C ASP A 38 -100.38 92.34 -41.74
N LEU A 39 -101.23 92.93 -40.89
CA LEU A 39 -101.83 92.28 -39.72
C LEU A 39 -103.37 92.35 -39.65
N ARG A 40 -104.12 91.56 -40.46
CA ARG A 40 -105.45 90.97 -40.10
C ARG A 40 -105.86 89.73 -40.94
N GLN A 41 -105.68 88.52 -40.41
CA GLN A 41 -106.59 87.37 -40.61
C GLN A 41 -106.21 86.16 -39.73
N VAL A 42 -107.20 85.44 -39.19
CA VAL A 42 -107.02 84.19 -38.43
C VAL A 42 -108.03 83.15 -38.91
N THR A 43 -107.53 81.98 -39.31
CA THR A 43 -108.35 80.85 -39.80
C THR A 43 -108.16 79.66 -38.88
N ILE A 44 -109.26 79.10 -38.33
CA ILE A 44 -109.21 78.02 -37.33
C ILE A 44 -109.37 76.66 -38.03
N LEU A 45 -108.42 75.74 -37.78
CA LEU A 45 -108.41 74.38 -38.34
C LEU A 45 -109.18 73.38 -37.45
N SER A 46 -109.69 72.30 -38.06
CA SER A 46 -110.41 71.25 -37.34
C SER A 46 -109.47 70.17 -36.78
N GLN A 47 -109.86 69.54 -35.67
CA GLN A 47 -109.06 68.49 -35.03
C GLN A 47 -109.03 67.17 -35.83
N GLY A 48 -109.97 66.96 -36.78
CA GLY A 48 -109.98 65.78 -37.65
C GLY A 48 -108.84 65.78 -38.66
N ASP A 49 -108.52 66.96 -39.21
CA ASP A 49 -107.45 67.13 -40.21
C ASP A 49 -106.06 66.90 -39.59
N TRP A 50 -105.87 67.34 -38.35
CA TRP A 50 -104.62 67.16 -37.60
C TRP A 50 -104.24 65.68 -37.42
N ASN A 51 -105.21 64.86 -37.01
CA ASN A 51 -104.99 63.42 -36.82
C ASN A 51 -104.65 62.70 -38.14
N ARG A 52 -105.23 63.12 -39.27
CA ARG A 52 -104.93 62.55 -40.59
C ARG A 52 -103.50 62.86 -41.04
N ILE A 53 -103.04 64.08 -40.78
CA ILE A 53 -101.67 64.53 -41.11
C ILE A 53 -100.64 63.76 -40.28
N ALA A 54 -100.86 63.62 -38.97
CA ALA A 54 -99.99 62.84 -38.08
C ALA A 54 -99.82 61.39 -38.55
N ALA A 55 -100.92 60.70 -38.87
CA ALA A 55 -100.89 59.30 -39.31
C ALA A 55 -100.16 59.09 -40.65
N GLN A 56 -100.16 60.07 -41.56
CA GLN A 56 -99.38 59.99 -42.81
C GLN A 56 -97.88 60.24 -42.61
N LEU A 57 -97.49 61.09 -41.64
CA LEU A 57 -96.09 61.31 -41.27
C LEU A 57 -95.45 60.05 -40.66
N GLU A 58 -96.14 59.38 -39.73
CA GLU A 58 -95.64 58.17 -39.05
C GLU A 58 -95.49 56.93 -39.96
N ARG A 59 -96.07 56.92 -41.17
CA ARG A 59 -96.01 55.73 -42.03
C ARG A 59 -94.57 55.33 -42.38
N LYS A 60 -93.68 56.31 -42.62
CA LYS A 60 -92.28 56.01 -43.00
C LYS A 60 -91.46 55.45 -41.84
N SER A 61 -91.62 55.96 -40.61
CA SER A 61 -90.88 55.44 -39.46
C SER A 61 -91.27 53.99 -39.17
N ARG A 62 -92.57 53.67 -39.20
CA ARG A 62 -93.09 52.30 -39.02
C ARG A 62 -92.61 51.31 -40.09
N GLU A 63 -92.33 51.76 -41.32
CA GLU A 63 -91.74 50.92 -42.37
C GLU A 63 -90.21 50.76 -42.21
N GLU A 64 -89.50 51.78 -41.69
CA GLU A 64 -88.07 51.69 -41.36
C GLU A 64 -87.78 50.86 -40.11
N GLU A 65 -88.60 50.98 -39.05
CA GLU A 65 -88.52 50.19 -37.82
C GLU A 65 -88.62 48.69 -38.12
N LYS A 66 -89.58 48.28 -38.95
CA LYS A 66 -89.69 46.89 -39.43
C LYS A 66 -88.43 46.41 -40.17
N ARG A 67 -87.76 47.29 -40.92
CA ARG A 67 -86.49 46.95 -41.61
C ARG A 67 -85.28 46.95 -40.68
N LYS A 68 -85.34 47.61 -39.52
CA LYS A 68 -84.33 47.50 -38.44
C LYS A 68 -84.53 46.19 -37.68
N ALA A 69 -85.74 45.91 -37.21
CA ALA A 69 -86.10 44.66 -36.53
C ALA A 69 -85.71 43.41 -37.34
N LEU A 70 -86.03 43.35 -38.65
CA LEU A 70 -85.63 42.23 -39.53
C LEU A 70 -84.12 42.08 -39.73
N LYS A 71 -83.32 43.15 -39.54
CA LYS A 71 -81.85 43.05 -39.54
C LYS A 71 -81.35 42.55 -38.20
N GLU A 72 -81.87 43.09 -37.11
CA GLU A 72 -81.52 42.72 -35.73
C GLU A 72 -81.85 41.25 -35.46
N GLU A 73 -83.01 40.77 -35.91
CA GLU A 73 -83.40 39.36 -35.91
C GLU A 73 -82.42 38.50 -36.73
N LYS A 74 -82.08 38.91 -37.96
CA LYS A 74 -81.10 38.19 -38.80
C LYS A 74 -79.69 38.16 -38.19
N GLU A 75 -79.29 39.21 -37.48
CA GLU A 75 -78.02 39.26 -36.75
C GLU A 75 -78.05 38.44 -35.46
N ALA A 76 -79.18 38.37 -34.76
CA ALA A 76 -79.40 37.48 -33.62
C ALA A 76 -79.35 36.01 -34.05
N LEU A 77 -80.06 35.63 -35.12
CA LEU A 77 -80.00 34.29 -35.72
C LEU A 77 -78.58 33.93 -36.19
N LYS A 78 -77.83 34.91 -36.73
CA LYS A 78 -76.41 34.71 -37.09
C LYS A 78 -75.53 34.47 -35.86
N LYS A 79 -75.73 35.22 -34.76
CA LYS A 79 -75.00 35.02 -33.49
C LYS A 79 -75.29 33.63 -32.91
N GLN A 80 -76.56 33.26 -32.79
CA GLN A 80 -77.00 31.93 -32.36
C GLN A 80 -76.39 30.82 -33.24
N SER A 81 -76.36 31.00 -34.56
CA SER A 81 -75.71 30.06 -35.49
C SER A 81 -74.20 29.93 -35.24
N GLN A 82 -73.51 31.06 -35.00
CA GLN A 82 -72.08 31.05 -34.66
C GLN A 82 -71.80 30.41 -33.30
N GLU A 83 -72.67 30.63 -32.30
CA GLU A 83 -72.57 30.03 -30.96
C GLU A 83 -72.80 28.50 -31.00
N MET A 84 -73.78 28.03 -31.78
CA MET A 84 -73.97 26.59 -32.00
C MET A 84 -72.75 25.97 -32.70
N VAL A 85 -72.27 26.57 -33.79
CA VAL A 85 -71.14 26.05 -34.59
C VAL A 85 -69.81 26.11 -33.83
N LYS A 86 -69.63 27.05 -32.89
CA LYS A 86 -68.45 27.14 -32.01
C LYS A 86 -68.19 25.84 -31.25
N ASN A 87 -69.25 25.12 -30.88
CA ASN A 87 -69.18 23.88 -30.11
C ASN A 87 -69.10 22.63 -31.00
N TRP A 88 -69.06 22.77 -32.33
CA TRP A 88 -69.00 21.63 -33.26
C TRP A 88 -67.56 21.15 -33.49
N SER A 89 -67.20 20.06 -32.82
CA SER A 89 -65.88 19.37 -32.92
C SER A 89 -65.45 19.02 -34.35
N ASN A 90 -66.43 18.82 -35.25
CA ASN A 90 -66.20 18.30 -36.59
C ASN A 90 -65.91 19.40 -37.63
N THR A 91 -65.87 20.67 -37.22
CA THR A 91 -65.43 21.78 -38.06
C THR A 91 -63.91 21.73 -38.32
N ILE A 92 -63.45 22.29 -39.44
CA ILE A 92 -62.00 22.38 -39.74
C ILE A 92 -61.25 23.15 -38.64
N ALA A 93 -61.89 24.14 -38.00
CA ALA A 93 -61.35 24.84 -36.85
C ALA A 93 -61.24 23.94 -35.61
N GLY A 94 -62.32 23.25 -35.22
CA GLY A 94 -62.32 22.32 -34.09
C GLY A 94 -61.34 21.16 -34.25
N GLN A 95 -61.23 20.59 -35.47
CA GLN A 95 -60.25 19.55 -35.78
C GLN A 95 -58.80 20.05 -35.71
N ARG A 96 -58.53 21.33 -36.07
CA ARG A 96 -57.20 21.93 -35.92
C ARG A 96 -56.89 22.19 -34.44
N LEU A 97 -57.84 22.74 -33.68
CA LEU A 97 -57.71 22.96 -32.25
C LEU A 97 -57.41 21.63 -31.52
N LYS A 98 -58.22 20.59 -31.75
CA LYS A 98 -58.00 19.26 -31.17
C LYS A 98 -56.67 18.62 -31.56
N LYS A 99 -56.12 18.92 -32.73
CA LYS A 99 -54.77 18.48 -33.15
C LYS A 99 -53.63 19.26 -32.48
N LEU A 100 -53.86 20.52 -32.12
CA LEU A 100 -52.92 21.34 -31.33
C LEU A 100 -52.97 20.92 -29.86
N GLU A 101 -54.16 20.75 -29.28
CA GLU A 101 -54.36 20.21 -27.93
C GLU A 101 -53.72 18.81 -27.79
N ALA A 102 -53.99 17.89 -28.72
CA ALA A 102 -53.38 16.54 -28.71
C ALA A 102 -51.88 16.52 -29.04
N ARG A 103 -51.31 17.64 -29.50
CA ARG A 103 -49.86 17.84 -29.61
C ARG A 103 -49.31 18.37 -28.29
N ALA A 104 -49.91 19.43 -27.72
CA ALA A 104 -49.50 19.98 -26.42
C ALA A 104 -49.55 18.93 -25.31
N ILE A 105 -50.62 18.13 -25.23
CA ILE A 105 -50.78 17.01 -24.27
C ILE A 105 -49.74 15.89 -24.50
N ARG A 106 -49.10 15.84 -25.68
CA ARG A 106 -47.98 14.92 -25.95
C ARG A 106 -46.66 15.56 -25.54
N GLU A 107 -46.42 16.80 -25.94
CA GLU A 107 -45.22 17.56 -25.60
C GLU A 107 -45.08 17.69 -24.07
N GLU A 108 -46.17 18.00 -23.36
CA GLU A 108 -46.27 17.99 -21.89
C GLU A 108 -45.93 16.62 -21.26
N LYS A 109 -46.30 15.51 -21.92
CA LYS A 109 -45.96 14.15 -21.46
C LYS A 109 -44.52 13.78 -21.75
N GLU A 110 -44.01 14.09 -22.94
CA GLU A 110 -42.61 13.88 -23.31
C GLU A 110 -41.68 14.73 -22.42
N GLU A 111 -42.10 15.93 -22.00
CA GLU A 111 -41.40 16.75 -21.02
C GLU A 111 -41.51 16.19 -19.60
N ALA A 112 -42.69 15.74 -19.16
CA ALA A 112 -42.86 15.08 -17.86
C ALA A 112 -42.04 13.77 -17.75
N GLU A 113 -41.95 12.99 -18.83
CA GLU A 113 -41.11 11.78 -18.91
C GLU A 113 -39.62 12.12 -18.82
N ARG A 114 -39.16 13.19 -19.50
CA ARG A 114 -37.77 13.69 -19.36
C ARG A 114 -37.47 14.18 -17.93
N VAL A 115 -38.36 14.98 -17.35
CA VAL A 115 -38.21 15.47 -15.96
C VAL A 115 -38.20 14.30 -14.97
N GLN A 116 -38.98 13.24 -15.20
CA GLN A 116 -38.93 12.02 -14.39
C GLN A 116 -37.58 11.30 -14.53
N ILE A 117 -37.03 11.18 -15.74
CA ILE A 117 -35.71 10.62 -15.99
C ILE A 117 -34.61 11.45 -15.30
N ASP A 118 -34.65 12.78 -15.42
CA ASP A 118 -33.70 13.68 -14.75
C ASP A 118 -33.77 13.53 -13.22
N ILE A 119 -34.98 13.38 -12.66
CA ILE A 119 -35.21 13.12 -11.24
C ILE A 119 -34.68 11.75 -10.81
N GLU A 120 -34.82 10.71 -11.63
CA GLU A 120 -34.32 9.36 -11.37
C GLU A 120 -32.80 9.26 -11.48
N GLU A 121 -32.19 9.89 -12.50
CA GLU A 121 -30.73 9.99 -12.59
C GLU A 121 -30.17 10.85 -11.44
N ALA A 122 -30.79 11.98 -11.09
CA ALA A 122 -30.36 12.78 -9.94
C ALA A 122 -30.41 11.98 -8.63
N LYS A 123 -31.44 11.15 -8.41
CA LYS A 123 -31.51 10.21 -7.27
C LYS A 123 -30.38 9.17 -7.33
N PHE A 124 -30.12 8.57 -8.49
CA PHE A 124 -29.06 7.57 -8.67
C PHE A 124 -27.66 8.16 -8.47
N GLN A 125 -27.37 9.33 -9.03
CA GLN A 125 -26.12 10.07 -8.80
C GLN A 125 -25.96 10.47 -7.33
N ALA A 126 -27.03 10.95 -6.68
CA ALA A 126 -27.02 11.27 -5.25
C ALA A 126 -26.77 10.03 -4.38
N GLN A 127 -27.37 8.89 -4.72
CA GLN A 127 -27.13 7.60 -4.05
C GLN A 127 -25.66 7.17 -4.23
N ARG A 128 -25.13 7.14 -5.45
CA ARG A 128 -23.72 6.80 -5.70
C ARG A 128 -22.75 7.73 -4.97
N ARG A 129 -23.08 9.02 -4.88
CA ARG A 129 -22.31 10.00 -4.08
C ARG A 129 -22.39 9.70 -2.58
N LYS A 130 -23.57 9.34 -2.06
CA LYS A 130 -23.76 8.92 -0.67
C LYS A 130 -22.95 7.66 -0.35
N GLU A 131 -23.06 6.62 -1.18
CA GLU A 131 -22.30 5.36 -1.04
C GLU A 131 -20.79 5.60 -1.07
N ALA A 132 -20.29 6.46 -1.96
CA ALA A 132 -18.88 6.84 -2.01
C ALA A 132 -18.42 7.59 -0.73
N ILE A 133 -19.27 8.46 -0.18
CA ILE A 133 -19.00 9.17 1.08
C ILE A 133 -19.03 8.21 2.28
N GLU A 134 -19.97 7.26 2.31
CA GLU A 134 -20.06 6.25 3.38
C GLU A 134 -18.88 5.26 3.33
N LYS A 135 -18.42 4.89 2.13
CA LYS A 135 -17.18 4.13 1.93
C LYS A 135 -15.94 4.93 2.36
N ALA A 136 -15.88 6.23 2.07
CA ALA A 136 -14.78 7.09 2.53
C ALA A 136 -14.77 7.21 4.06
N LYS A 137 -15.92 7.45 4.69
CA LYS A 137 -16.08 7.55 6.16
C LYS A 137 -15.67 6.25 6.87
N THR A 138 -16.11 5.10 6.37
CA THR A 138 -15.75 3.80 6.95
C THR A 138 -14.25 3.50 6.83
N LEU A 139 -13.62 3.86 5.70
CA LEU A 139 -12.15 3.76 5.55
C LEU A 139 -11.40 4.71 6.48
N GLN A 140 -11.84 5.96 6.63
CA GLN A 140 -11.25 6.92 7.58
C GLN A 140 -11.38 6.45 9.03
N TYR A 141 -12.56 5.95 9.41
CA TYR A 141 -12.80 5.38 10.74
C TYR A 141 -11.89 4.17 11.02
N TYR A 142 -11.71 3.27 10.04
CA TYR A 142 -10.77 2.14 10.15
C TYR A 142 -9.29 2.58 10.15
N GLN A 143 -8.98 3.79 9.69
CA GLN A 143 -7.65 4.39 9.77
C GLN A 143 -7.35 5.07 11.12
N THR A 144 -8.32 5.15 12.05
CA THR A 144 -8.05 5.57 13.43
C THR A 144 -7.25 4.51 14.19
N ASP A 145 -6.27 4.90 15.00
CA ASP A 145 -5.42 3.94 15.71
C ASP A 145 -6.19 3.13 16.77
N ARG A 146 -7.27 3.71 17.32
CA ARG A 146 -8.24 3.03 18.19
C ARG A 146 -8.86 1.82 17.49
N VAL A 147 -9.29 1.97 16.24
CA VAL A 147 -9.87 0.87 15.45
C VAL A 147 -8.79 -0.08 14.93
N LYS A 148 -7.62 0.39 14.50
CA LYS A 148 -6.49 -0.49 14.11
C LYS A 148 -6.09 -1.45 15.25
N GLY A 149 -5.95 -0.94 16.47
CA GLY A 149 -5.63 -1.76 17.65
C GLY A 149 -6.70 -2.81 17.92
N PHE A 150 -7.98 -2.44 17.78
CA PHE A 150 -9.11 -3.35 17.91
C PHE A 150 -9.19 -4.40 16.78
N HIS A 151 -8.84 -4.04 15.54
CA HIS A 151 -8.73 -4.98 14.42
C HIS A 151 -7.55 -5.94 14.58
N GLY A 152 -6.42 -5.49 15.13
CA GLY A 152 -5.32 -6.37 15.53
C GLY A 152 -5.73 -7.37 16.61
N ALA A 153 -6.54 -6.92 17.59
CA ALA A 153 -7.15 -7.80 18.58
C ALA A 153 -8.17 -8.78 17.97
N LEU A 154 -8.96 -8.35 16.98
CA LEU A 154 -9.90 -9.22 16.24
C LEU A 154 -9.18 -10.35 15.52
N LEU A 155 -8.13 -10.03 14.75
CA LEU A 155 -7.28 -11.01 14.07
C LEU A 155 -6.70 -12.03 15.07
N LEU A 156 -6.27 -11.57 16.25
CA LEU A 156 -5.79 -12.48 17.30
C LEU A 156 -6.89 -13.44 17.81
N THR A 157 -8.18 -13.03 17.85
CA THR A 157 -9.27 -13.97 18.20
C THR A 157 -9.48 -15.06 17.15
N GLU A 158 -9.23 -14.76 15.87
CA GLU A 158 -9.33 -15.72 14.77
C GLU A 158 -8.15 -16.69 14.79
N VAL A 159 -6.93 -16.19 14.95
CA VAL A 159 -5.71 -17.00 15.13
C VAL A 159 -5.81 -17.92 16.35
N LEU A 160 -6.44 -17.48 17.45
CA LEU A 160 -6.69 -18.33 18.62
C LEU A 160 -7.67 -19.47 18.31
N LYS A 161 -8.77 -19.21 17.59
CA LYS A 161 -9.73 -20.26 17.20
C LYS A 161 -9.12 -21.25 16.20
N GLU A 162 -8.32 -20.78 15.24
CA GLU A 162 -7.54 -21.66 14.37
C GLU A 162 -6.53 -22.51 15.17
N ARG A 163 -5.91 -21.94 16.20
CA ARG A 163 -4.96 -22.65 17.05
C ARG A 163 -5.63 -23.74 17.90
N GLU A 164 -6.83 -23.50 18.39
CA GLU A 164 -7.65 -24.52 19.06
C GLU A 164 -7.99 -25.67 18.11
N ALA A 165 -8.43 -25.37 16.87
CA ALA A 165 -8.68 -26.38 15.84
C ALA A 165 -7.41 -27.18 15.45
N GLN A 166 -6.24 -26.53 15.38
CA GLN A 166 -4.94 -27.22 15.17
C GLN A 166 -4.61 -28.17 16.32
N ILE A 167 -4.87 -27.78 17.57
CA ILE A 167 -4.64 -28.59 18.76
C ILE A 167 -5.56 -29.82 18.76
N ASP A 168 -6.83 -29.67 18.39
CA ASP A 168 -7.77 -30.79 18.35
C ASP A 168 -7.50 -31.73 17.17
N LEU A 169 -7.13 -31.21 15.99
CA LEU A 169 -6.62 -32.03 14.88
C LEU A 169 -5.35 -32.80 15.30
N LYS A 170 -4.48 -32.20 16.10
CA LYS A 170 -3.31 -32.90 16.65
C LYS A 170 -3.73 -34.03 17.61
N LYS A 171 -4.62 -33.77 18.58
CA LYS A 171 -5.15 -34.81 19.49
C LYS A 171 -5.78 -35.97 18.72
N GLN A 172 -6.58 -35.68 17.69
CA GLN A 172 -7.21 -36.69 16.84
C GLN A 172 -6.18 -37.54 16.09
N ARG A 173 -5.11 -36.92 15.56
CA ARG A 173 -4.00 -37.65 14.93
C ARG A 173 -3.24 -38.53 15.93
N GLU A 174 -2.95 -38.02 17.12
CA GLU A 174 -2.29 -38.78 18.20
C GLU A 174 -3.17 -39.96 18.66
N ALA A 175 -4.48 -39.76 18.80
CA ALA A 175 -5.43 -40.84 19.10
C ALA A 175 -5.53 -41.88 17.98
N ALA A 176 -5.48 -41.47 16.71
CA ALA A 176 -5.49 -42.37 15.53
C ALA A 176 -4.12 -43.00 15.19
N LEU A 177 -3.07 -42.63 15.92
CA LEU A 177 -1.76 -43.29 15.92
C LEU A 177 -1.65 -44.24 17.13
N SER A 178 -2.16 -43.84 18.29
CA SER A 178 -2.22 -44.63 19.52
C SER A 178 -2.98 -45.93 19.32
N GLY A 179 -2.23 -47.02 19.14
CA GLY A 179 -2.75 -48.35 18.82
C GLY A 179 -2.06 -48.99 17.62
N LYS A 180 -1.63 -48.21 16.61
CA LYS A 180 -0.93 -48.75 15.43
C LYS A 180 0.39 -49.43 15.81
N ASP A 181 1.12 -48.88 16.78
CA ASP A 181 2.35 -49.49 17.29
C ASP A 181 2.07 -50.83 18.00
N LYS A 182 0.89 -50.98 18.62
CA LYS A 182 0.44 -52.25 19.22
C LYS A 182 0.05 -53.26 18.14
N ASP A 183 -0.66 -52.83 17.11
CA ASP A 183 -0.99 -53.67 15.96
C ASP A 183 0.26 -54.13 15.19
N LEU A 184 1.28 -53.27 15.12
CA LEU A 184 2.57 -53.57 14.49
C LEU A 184 3.37 -54.57 15.34
N LEU A 185 3.49 -54.34 16.65
CA LEU A 185 4.07 -55.31 17.59
C LEU A 185 3.36 -56.66 17.53
N ALA A 186 2.03 -56.66 17.52
CA ALA A 186 1.21 -57.88 17.42
C ALA A 186 1.28 -58.55 16.04
N ARG A 187 1.84 -57.91 15.01
CA ARG A 187 2.22 -58.57 13.73
C ARG A 187 3.60 -59.19 13.86
N TYR A 188 4.60 -58.42 14.29
CA TYR A 188 5.96 -58.94 14.49
C TYR A 188 6.03 -60.12 15.46
N GLN A 189 5.19 -60.15 16.50
CA GLN A 189 5.07 -61.30 17.40
C GLN A 189 4.58 -62.56 16.67
N ARG A 190 3.55 -62.45 15.81
CA ARG A 190 3.05 -63.58 15.00
C ARG A 190 4.06 -64.01 13.93
N GLU A 191 4.70 -63.07 13.24
CA GLU A 191 5.75 -63.37 12.26
C GLU A 191 6.93 -64.12 12.91
N LEU A 192 7.29 -63.76 14.15
CA LEU A 192 8.30 -64.47 14.95
C LEU A 192 7.84 -65.87 15.38
N GLU A 193 6.60 -66.00 15.87
CA GLU A 193 6.01 -67.30 16.25
C GLU A 193 5.89 -68.25 15.06
N GLU A 194 5.47 -67.75 13.89
CA GLU A 194 5.40 -68.49 12.63
C GLU A 194 6.80 -68.93 12.16
N GLY A 195 7.80 -68.05 12.24
CA GLY A 195 9.20 -68.39 11.93
C GLY A 195 9.77 -69.47 12.84
N ILE A 196 9.56 -69.38 14.16
CA ILE A 196 9.96 -70.42 15.14
C ILE A 196 9.26 -71.75 14.83
N LEU A 197 7.96 -71.72 14.50
CA LEU A 197 7.19 -72.90 14.14
C LEU A 197 7.68 -73.54 12.83
N GLU A 198 8.06 -72.74 11.83
CA GLU A 198 8.69 -73.22 10.60
C GLU A 198 10.04 -73.88 10.86
N ASP A 199 10.92 -73.25 11.62
CA ASP A 199 12.26 -73.77 11.86
C ASP A 199 12.21 -75.03 12.73
N HIS A 200 11.27 -75.13 13.66
CA HIS A 200 10.96 -76.38 14.34
C HIS A 200 10.46 -77.48 13.36
N LYS A 201 9.60 -77.16 12.40
CA LYS A 201 9.18 -78.11 11.34
C LYS A 201 10.37 -78.55 10.46
N LYS A 202 11.27 -77.62 10.08
CA LYS A 202 12.48 -77.91 9.30
C LYS A 202 13.44 -78.83 10.09
N ALA A 203 13.66 -78.53 11.37
CA ALA A 203 14.48 -79.36 12.26
C ALA A 203 13.91 -80.78 12.43
N VAL A 204 12.59 -80.90 12.67
CA VAL A 204 11.92 -82.22 12.78
C VAL A 204 12.01 -83.03 11.48
N LYS A 205 11.90 -82.40 10.30
CA LYS A 205 12.15 -83.07 9.01
C LYS A 205 13.58 -83.56 8.88
N ALA A 206 14.57 -82.70 9.11
CA ALA A 206 15.99 -83.06 9.04
C ALA A 206 16.37 -84.18 10.04
N ILE A 207 15.71 -84.25 11.21
CA ILE A 207 15.88 -85.35 12.17
C ILE A 207 15.29 -86.66 11.65
N LYS A 208 14.16 -86.65 10.94
CA LYS A 208 13.59 -87.85 10.30
C LYS A 208 14.46 -88.33 9.14
N GLU A 209 14.82 -87.43 8.23
CA GLU A 209 15.68 -87.72 7.07
C GLU A 209 17.03 -88.35 7.52
N ARG A 210 17.64 -87.83 8.60
CA ARG A 210 18.85 -88.42 9.20
C ARG A 210 18.63 -89.81 9.78
N LYS A 211 17.46 -90.10 10.37
CA LYS A 211 17.13 -91.45 10.86
C LYS A 211 16.92 -92.43 9.71
N GLU A 212 16.16 -92.03 8.70
CA GLU A 212 15.90 -92.84 7.49
C GLU A 212 17.22 -93.20 6.77
N VAL A 213 18.15 -92.24 6.65
CA VAL A 213 19.51 -92.48 6.13
C VAL A 213 20.31 -93.43 7.02
N ALA A 214 20.27 -93.26 8.35
CA ALA A 214 20.99 -94.14 9.27
C ALA A 214 20.45 -95.58 9.26
N GLU A 215 19.13 -95.76 9.20
CA GLU A 215 18.47 -97.07 9.06
C GLU A 215 18.79 -97.73 7.71
N PHE A 216 18.93 -96.95 6.64
CA PHE A 216 19.37 -97.46 5.34
C PHE A 216 20.85 -97.88 5.36
N GLN A 217 21.73 -97.07 5.96
CA GLN A 217 23.15 -97.39 6.13
C GLN A 217 23.36 -98.65 6.98
N LEU A 218 22.57 -98.85 8.03
CA LEU A 218 22.59 -100.07 8.84
C LEU A 218 22.32 -101.31 7.96
N LYS A 219 21.25 -101.27 7.15
CA LYS A 219 20.88 -102.35 6.21
C LYS A 219 21.94 -102.60 5.13
N GLN A 220 22.67 -101.56 4.70
CA GLN A 220 23.81 -101.73 3.80
C GLN A 220 24.99 -102.45 4.48
N ILE A 221 25.28 -102.13 5.74
CA ILE A 221 26.32 -102.81 6.53
C ILE A 221 25.94 -104.27 6.78
N GLU A 222 24.70 -104.55 7.20
CA GLU A 222 24.16 -105.90 7.36
C GLU A 222 24.29 -106.73 6.07
N LYS A 223 23.94 -106.15 4.92
CA LYS A 223 24.11 -106.82 3.62
C LYS A 223 25.58 -107.07 3.29
N HIS A 224 26.47 -106.11 3.52
CA HIS A 224 27.90 -106.27 3.23
C HIS A 224 28.56 -107.34 4.12
N ILE A 225 28.12 -107.47 5.39
CA ILE A 225 28.54 -108.56 6.27
C ILE A 225 28.07 -109.90 5.70
N ALA A 226 26.78 -110.03 5.36
CA ALA A 226 26.22 -111.27 4.82
C ALA A 226 26.77 -111.66 3.44
N ASP A 227 27.16 -110.70 2.60
CA ASP A 227 27.83 -110.96 1.32
C ASP A 227 29.29 -111.41 1.54
N GLY A 228 30.03 -110.77 2.46
CA GLY A 228 31.38 -111.19 2.88
C GLY A 228 31.44 -112.43 3.78
N GLU A 229 30.29 -112.97 4.19
CA GLU A 229 30.18 -114.31 4.79
C GLU A 229 30.02 -115.40 3.72
N LYS A 230 29.35 -115.10 2.59
CA LYS A 230 29.27 -116.02 1.44
C LYS A 230 30.63 -116.16 0.76
N GLU A 231 31.33 -115.05 0.55
CA GLU A 231 32.68 -115.01 -0.02
C GLU A 231 33.62 -115.98 0.71
N LYS A 232 33.63 -115.97 2.05
CA LYS A 232 34.41 -116.92 2.88
C LYS A 232 33.98 -118.39 2.73
N VAL A 233 32.71 -118.66 2.46
CA VAL A 233 32.21 -120.03 2.22
C VAL A 233 32.62 -120.51 0.83
N GLU A 234 32.66 -119.60 -0.16
CA GLU A 234 33.18 -119.89 -1.50
C GLU A 234 34.71 -120.06 -1.49
N ASP A 235 35.47 -119.20 -0.81
CA ASP A 235 36.91 -119.35 -0.55
C ASP A 235 37.27 -120.72 0.05
N VAL A 236 36.53 -121.15 1.09
CA VAL A 236 36.76 -122.44 1.74
C VAL A 236 36.51 -123.60 0.77
N ARG A 237 35.46 -123.49 -0.05
CA ARG A 237 35.10 -124.50 -1.05
C ARG A 237 36.11 -124.58 -2.19
N GLU A 238 36.51 -123.46 -2.79
CA GLU A 238 37.59 -123.43 -3.79
C GLU A 238 38.90 -123.96 -3.19
N GLY A 239 39.18 -123.63 -1.94
CA GLY A 239 40.30 -124.17 -1.17
C GLY A 239 40.20 -125.67 -0.84
N GLU A 240 39.03 -126.31 -0.98
CA GLU A 240 38.87 -127.78 -0.90
C GLU A 240 38.98 -128.43 -2.29
N ASP A 241 38.37 -127.84 -3.31
CA ASP A 241 38.47 -128.31 -4.70
C ASP A 241 39.93 -128.24 -5.20
N LEU A 242 40.68 -127.20 -4.84
CA LEU A 242 42.12 -127.10 -5.11
C LEU A 242 42.93 -128.22 -4.43
N LYS A 243 42.59 -128.62 -3.20
CA LYS A 243 43.26 -129.76 -2.53
C LYS A 243 42.99 -131.07 -3.27
N GLN A 244 41.76 -131.28 -3.75
CA GLN A 244 41.40 -132.46 -4.54
C GLN A 244 42.17 -132.51 -5.87
N GLN A 245 42.27 -131.37 -6.58
CA GLN A 245 43.06 -131.25 -7.82
C GLN A 245 44.54 -131.53 -7.59
N VAL A 246 45.13 -131.01 -6.50
CA VAL A 246 46.54 -131.26 -6.13
C VAL A 246 46.77 -132.74 -5.80
N ILE A 247 45.82 -133.43 -5.16
CA ILE A 247 45.91 -134.88 -4.92
C ILE A 247 45.89 -135.66 -6.25
N HIS A 248 44.98 -135.31 -7.18
CA HIS A 248 44.91 -135.95 -8.50
C HIS A 248 46.20 -135.76 -9.31
N TYR A 249 46.69 -134.52 -9.40
CA TYR A 249 47.92 -134.17 -10.10
C TYR A 249 49.14 -134.94 -9.57
N ASN A 250 49.28 -135.06 -8.25
CA ASN A 250 50.37 -135.82 -7.65
C ASN A 250 50.28 -137.33 -7.95
N ALA A 251 49.06 -137.89 -7.97
CA ALA A 251 48.84 -139.29 -8.35
C ALA A 251 49.17 -139.55 -9.83
N GLU A 252 48.87 -138.62 -10.74
CA GLU A 252 49.26 -138.71 -12.16
C GLU A 252 50.77 -138.55 -12.36
N LYS A 253 51.38 -137.58 -11.67
CA LYS A 253 52.85 -137.40 -11.68
C LYS A 253 53.57 -138.66 -11.21
N ALA A 254 53.08 -139.34 -10.17
CA ALA A 254 53.63 -140.60 -9.70
C ALA A 254 53.55 -141.73 -10.76
N LYS A 255 52.45 -141.83 -11.52
CA LYS A 255 52.34 -142.76 -12.66
C LYS A 255 53.37 -142.45 -13.76
N ILE A 256 53.50 -141.17 -14.13
CA ILE A 256 54.46 -140.70 -15.15
C ILE A 256 55.91 -140.97 -14.71
N GLU A 257 56.24 -140.78 -13.43
CA GLU A 257 57.55 -141.16 -12.88
C GLU A 257 57.78 -142.69 -12.80
N GLY A 258 56.72 -143.49 -12.75
CA GLY A 258 56.80 -144.95 -12.92
C GLY A 258 57.24 -145.32 -14.34
N ILE A 259 56.52 -144.80 -15.35
CA ILE A 259 56.81 -145.01 -16.77
C ILE A 259 58.24 -144.56 -17.09
N ARG A 260 58.64 -143.35 -16.66
CA ARG A 260 59.99 -142.81 -16.85
C ARG A 260 61.12 -143.60 -16.17
N ARG A 261 60.83 -144.45 -15.20
CA ARG A 261 61.82 -145.40 -14.65
C ARG A 261 61.99 -146.62 -15.56
N GLN A 262 60.90 -147.10 -16.17
CA GLN A 262 60.92 -148.22 -17.12
C GLN A 262 61.63 -147.80 -18.41
N GLU A 263 61.23 -146.67 -19.02
CA GLU A 263 61.87 -146.08 -20.21
C GLU A 263 63.40 -145.94 -20.06
N LYS A 264 63.89 -145.58 -18.86
CA LYS A 264 65.33 -145.46 -18.59
C LYS A 264 66.08 -146.79 -18.56
N VAL A 265 65.43 -147.89 -18.16
CA VAL A 265 66.02 -149.23 -18.22
C VAL A 265 66.12 -149.69 -19.67
N ASP A 266 65.05 -149.51 -20.44
CA ASP A 266 65.00 -149.89 -21.86
C ASP A 266 65.99 -149.07 -22.70
N LEU A 267 66.04 -147.75 -22.48
CA LEU A 267 67.01 -146.86 -23.13
C LEU A 267 68.46 -147.20 -22.77
N MET A 268 68.73 -147.71 -21.56
CA MET A 268 70.07 -148.19 -21.19
C MET A 268 70.46 -149.46 -21.97
N MET A 269 69.51 -150.37 -22.23
CA MET A 269 69.77 -151.54 -23.09
C MET A 269 70.02 -151.13 -24.54
N ALA A 270 69.17 -150.25 -25.10
CA ALA A 270 69.33 -149.72 -26.45
C ALA A 270 70.64 -148.92 -26.61
N HIS A 271 71.01 -148.10 -25.63
CA HIS A 271 72.24 -147.29 -25.74
C HIS A 271 73.49 -148.16 -25.80
N LYS A 272 73.54 -149.26 -25.04
CA LYS A 272 74.63 -150.26 -25.12
C LYS A 272 74.80 -150.86 -26.52
N GLN A 273 73.76 -150.90 -27.35
CA GLN A 273 73.86 -151.28 -28.75
C GLN A 273 74.44 -150.10 -29.56
N THR A 274 73.82 -148.92 -29.51
CA THR A 274 74.22 -147.74 -30.32
C THR A 274 75.66 -147.24 -30.10
N VAL A 275 76.29 -147.53 -28.95
CA VAL A 275 77.70 -147.17 -28.71
C VAL A 275 78.64 -147.97 -29.60
N ALA A 276 78.28 -149.20 -30.01
CA ALA A 276 79.04 -149.97 -30.98
C ALA A 276 79.02 -149.36 -32.39
N ASP A 277 77.95 -148.64 -32.74
CA ASP A 277 77.76 -148.05 -34.08
C ASP A 277 78.37 -146.65 -34.21
N ARG A 278 78.31 -145.85 -33.13
CA ARG A 278 78.61 -144.40 -33.17
C ARG A 278 80.08 -144.07 -33.46
N ASP A 279 81.02 -144.93 -33.08
CA ASP A 279 82.45 -144.61 -33.12
C ASP A 279 83.05 -144.64 -34.54
N LEU A 280 82.20 -144.78 -35.57
CA LEU A 280 82.54 -144.75 -36.99
C LEU A 280 82.51 -143.35 -37.67
N ILE A 281 81.95 -142.28 -37.04
CA ILE A 281 81.46 -141.10 -37.81
C ILE A 281 82.20 -139.75 -37.60
N ARG A 282 82.81 -139.47 -36.44
CA ARG A 282 82.87 -138.09 -35.87
C ARG A 282 83.95 -137.10 -36.39
N ALA A 283 84.43 -137.18 -37.62
CA ALA A 283 85.66 -136.49 -38.08
C ALA A 283 85.45 -135.06 -38.71
N ALA A 284 84.80 -134.10 -38.02
CA ALA A 284 84.15 -132.91 -38.64
C ALA A 284 84.61 -131.47 -38.20
N GLU A 285 83.67 -130.51 -38.06
CA GLU A 285 83.68 -129.12 -38.59
C GLU A 285 83.72 -127.95 -37.55
N ARG A 286 84.10 -126.71 -37.94
CA ARG A 286 83.96 -125.39 -37.23
C ARG A 286 84.33 -124.15 -38.11
N GLN A 287 83.43 -123.18 -38.33
CA GLN A 287 83.68 -121.78 -38.81
C GLN A 287 82.44 -120.86 -38.58
N LYS A 288 82.59 -119.52 -38.47
CA LYS A 288 81.59 -118.45 -38.82
C LYS A 288 82.14 -116.98 -38.71
N GLU A 289 81.29 -115.95 -38.78
CA GLU A 289 81.55 -114.49 -38.98
C GLU A 289 81.13 -113.60 -37.76
N GLU A 290 81.45 -112.27 -37.73
CA GLU A 290 81.54 -111.49 -36.46
C GLU A 290 81.43 -109.91 -36.47
N GLU A 291 81.10 -109.19 -37.56
CA GLU A 291 81.69 -107.85 -37.85
C GLU A 291 81.18 -106.46 -37.26
N GLU A 292 80.01 -105.87 -37.59
CA GLU A 292 79.81 -104.37 -37.64
C GLU A 292 78.81 -103.67 -36.66
N GLU A 293 79.08 -102.42 -36.18
CA GLU A 293 78.12 -101.47 -35.51
C GLU A 293 78.62 -99.97 -35.31
N GLU A 294 77.75 -99.03 -34.82
CA GLU A 294 77.95 -97.65 -34.20
C GLU A 294 77.60 -96.28 -34.92
N GLN A 295 76.81 -95.35 -34.25
CA GLN A 295 76.90 -93.83 -34.23
C GLN A 295 75.68 -93.00 -33.60
N ILE A 296 75.83 -91.65 -33.40
CA ILE A 296 74.82 -90.51 -33.17
C ILE A 296 74.47 -89.96 -31.74
N ARG A 297 74.55 -88.61 -31.50
CA ARG A 297 73.94 -87.82 -30.35
C ARG A 297 74.04 -86.24 -30.48
N ILE A 298 73.31 -85.43 -29.66
CA ILE A 298 73.42 -83.95 -29.31
C ILE A 298 72.38 -82.93 -29.92
N PHE A 299 71.67 -82.07 -29.11
CA PHE A 299 71.12 -80.72 -29.49
C PHE A 299 70.48 -79.81 -28.36
N ALA A 300 70.87 -78.51 -28.27
CA ALA A 300 70.19 -77.26 -27.77
C ALA A 300 69.54 -77.05 -26.36
N ALA A 301 69.66 -75.81 -25.78
CA ALA A 301 69.02 -75.37 -24.50
C ALA A 301 68.94 -73.82 -24.22
N ALA A 302 68.14 -73.02 -24.96
CA ALA A 302 68.42 -71.55 -25.08
C ALA A 302 67.45 -70.45 -24.52
N LYS A 303 66.25 -70.73 -23.96
CA LYS A 303 65.08 -69.80 -24.09
C LYS A 303 64.72 -68.82 -22.92
N LYS A 304 65.64 -68.34 -22.05
CA LYS A 304 65.30 -67.87 -20.67
C LYS A 304 65.38 -66.36 -20.30
N LYS A 305 65.31 -65.37 -21.21
CA LYS A 305 65.83 -63.98 -20.95
C LYS A 305 64.88 -62.76 -21.03
N MET A 306 63.55 -62.90 -21.18
CA MET A 306 62.71 -61.81 -21.75
C MET A 306 62.28 -60.65 -20.81
N THR A 307 61.45 -60.89 -19.79
CA THR A 307 60.44 -59.90 -19.37
C THR A 307 60.83 -59.01 -18.16
N LYS A 308 61.67 -57.98 -18.38
CA LYS A 308 62.13 -57.03 -17.33
C LYS A 308 61.32 -55.71 -17.23
N LEU A 309 60.27 -55.54 -18.02
CA LEU A 309 59.49 -54.30 -18.19
C LEU A 309 58.35 -54.17 -17.17
N ARG A 310 58.60 -53.66 -15.94
CA ARG A 310 57.57 -53.64 -14.88
C ARG A 310 57.71 -52.60 -13.74
N LYS A 311 58.43 -51.46 -13.91
CA LYS A 311 58.80 -50.63 -12.73
C LYS A 311 58.98 -49.11 -12.89
N GLN A 312 58.26 -48.43 -13.79
CA GLN A 312 58.17 -46.95 -13.80
C GLN A 312 56.67 -46.56 -13.92
N ARG A 313 56.00 -45.82 -13.02
CA ARG A 313 56.33 -44.80 -11.98
C ARG A 313 56.11 -43.36 -12.46
N GLU A 314 54.85 -42.99 -12.66
CA GLU A 314 54.46 -41.66 -13.17
C GLU A 314 53.08 -41.16 -12.65
N GLN A 315 52.47 -41.85 -11.69
CA GLN A 315 51.15 -41.52 -11.12
C GLN A 315 51.26 -41.23 -9.62
N GLU A 316 51.85 -40.09 -9.24
CA GLU A 316 52.16 -39.79 -7.83
C GLU A 316 51.33 -38.63 -7.23
N LEU A 317 51.33 -37.43 -7.84
CA LEU A 317 50.69 -36.21 -7.25
C LEU A 317 50.03 -35.37 -8.35
N TRP A 318 48.71 -35.14 -8.44
CA TRP A 318 47.57 -35.14 -7.48
C TRP A 318 47.33 -33.84 -6.68
N GLN A 319 46.80 -32.83 -7.39
CA GLN A 319 45.58 -32.09 -7.01
C GLN A 319 45.54 -31.32 -5.65
N LYS A 320 46.51 -30.45 -5.34
CA LYS A 320 46.39 -29.39 -4.30
C LYS A 320 47.22 -28.13 -4.67
N LYS A 321 46.90 -27.28 -5.65
CA LYS A 321 45.63 -26.71 -6.16
C LYS A 321 44.86 -25.87 -5.12
N GLN A 322 44.90 -24.53 -5.32
CA GLN A 322 44.03 -23.45 -4.78
C GLN A 322 43.81 -23.38 -3.25
N ASP A 323 43.88 -22.24 -2.53
CA ASP A 323 43.42 -20.88 -2.86
C ASP A 323 44.23 -19.79 -2.12
N HIS A 324 44.52 -18.67 -2.80
CA HIS A 324 45.37 -17.58 -2.31
C HIS A 324 44.63 -16.23 -2.10
N VAL A 325 43.39 -16.08 -2.60
CA VAL A 325 42.96 -14.81 -3.18
C VAL A 325 42.28 -13.80 -2.22
N ASN A 326 41.26 -14.18 -1.45
CA ASN A 326 40.33 -13.20 -0.85
C ASN A 326 40.17 -13.29 0.67
N LYS A 327 40.84 -12.39 1.40
CA LYS A 327 40.49 -11.98 2.80
C LYS A 327 41.19 -10.68 3.24
N MET A 328 41.14 -9.64 2.40
CA MET A 328 41.81 -8.35 2.62
C MET A 328 40.82 -7.16 2.56
N VAL A 329 39.69 -7.27 3.28
CA VAL A 329 38.58 -6.27 3.20
C VAL A 329 38.06 -5.87 4.59
N ASP A 330 37.61 -6.81 5.42
CA ASP A 330 36.75 -6.48 6.57
C ASP A 330 37.45 -6.45 7.94
N LYS A 331 37.98 -5.27 8.31
CA LYS A 331 37.82 -4.61 9.63
C LYS A 331 38.76 -3.42 9.83
N LEU A 332 38.22 -2.20 9.75
CA LEU A 332 38.36 -1.15 10.79
C LEU A 332 37.47 0.08 10.52
N ASP A 333 36.20 -0.14 10.14
CA ASP A 333 35.18 0.90 10.28
C ASP A 333 34.73 0.98 11.75
N SER A 334 35.40 1.83 12.53
CA SER A 334 34.84 2.39 13.77
C SER A 334 35.75 3.48 14.35
N GLN A 335 35.17 4.65 14.63
CA GLN A 335 35.72 5.77 15.42
C GLN A 335 36.84 6.59 14.72
N LEU A 336 36.86 7.94 14.79
CA LEU A 336 36.10 8.90 15.62
C LEU A 336 35.73 10.18 14.83
N LYS A 337 34.80 11.02 15.33
CA LYS A 337 34.29 12.25 14.70
C LYS A 337 34.53 13.51 15.55
N MET A 338 34.71 14.68 14.90
CA MET A 338 34.56 16.07 15.42
C MET A 338 35.64 16.58 16.44
N LYS A 339 35.87 17.90 16.69
CA LYS A 339 35.14 19.16 16.37
C LYS A 339 36.03 20.46 16.44
N MET A 340 35.68 21.49 15.64
CA MET A 340 35.81 22.99 15.71
C MET A 340 36.85 23.76 16.57
N ASP A 341 37.54 24.74 15.93
CA ASP A 341 37.55 26.25 16.07
C ASP A 341 37.80 26.92 17.47
N ASP A 342 38.21 28.21 17.67
CA ASP A 342 38.14 29.45 16.85
C ASP A 342 39.01 30.67 17.37
N GLU A 343 39.10 31.76 16.56
CA GLU A 343 39.31 33.23 16.81
C GLU A 343 40.59 33.95 17.41
N ASP A 344 40.62 35.29 17.24
CA ASP A 344 41.72 36.31 17.25
C ASP A 344 41.87 37.17 18.55
N ASP A 345 43.02 37.89 18.73
CA ASP A 345 43.01 39.23 19.40
C ASP A 345 44.25 40.19 19.23
N ARG A 346 43.98 41.44 18.78
CA ARG A 346 44.42 42.77 19.35
C ARG A 346 45.78 43.52 19.08
N ILE A 347 45.76 44.46 18.10
CA ILE A 347 46.14 45.94 18.15
C ILE A 347 47.61 46.44 18.47
N ALA A 348 48.17 47.41 17.68
CA ALA A 348 48.74 48.74 18.15
C ALA A 348 49.45 49.72 17.13
N ARG A 349 48.87 50.95 16.93
CA ARG A 349 49.44 52.36 16.93
C ARG A 349 50.67 52.81 16.06
N ALA A 350 51.07 54.10 15.89
CA ALA A 350 50.39 55.40 15.54
C ALA A 350 51.35 56.65 15.37
N VAL A 351 51.22 57.44 14.27
CA VAL A 351 51.17 58.95 14.05
C VAL A 351 52.19 59.97 14.66
N ALA A 352 52.57 61.06 13.92
CA ALA A 352 53.14 62.37 14.42
C ALA A 352 53.10 63.59 13.41
N GLU A 353 53.87 64.69 13.64
CA GLU A 353 53.65 66.14 13.26
C GLU A 353 54.99 66.97 13.01
N ARG A 354 55.09 68.34 12.89
CA ARG A 354 54.68 69.34 11.83
C ARG A 354 55.23 70.81 12.04
N GLU A 355 55.40 71.65 10.98
CA GLU A 355 55.39 73.17 10.87
C GLU A 355 56.47 74.16 11.44
N ALA A 356 56.66 75.37 10.83
CA ALA A 356 57.26 76.64 11.41
C ALA A 356 57.28 77.95 10.53
N ALA A 357 57.36 79.15 11.20
CA ALA A 357 57.94 80.49 10.82
C ALA A 357 57.16 81.66 10.10
N ARG A 358 57.38 82.92 10.56
CA ARG A 358 56.94 84.26 10.01
C ARG A 358 57.64 85.45 10.76
N GLU A 359 57.93 86.61 10.13
CA GLU A 359 57.93 88.01 10.72
C GLU A 359 58.58 89.14 9.84
N LYS A 360 58.26 90.43 10.15
CA LYS A 360 58.85 91.77 9.77
C LYS A 360 58.02 92.71 8.85
N GLU A 361 57.39 93.76 9.41
CA GLU A 361 56.85 94.97 8.72
C GLU A 361 56.55 96.10 9.74
N ALA A 362 56.60 97.42 9.38
CA ALA A 362 56.51 98.50 10.40
C ALA A 362 55.97 99.93 10.01
N GLN A 363 56.85 100.93 9.75
CA GLN A 363 56.77 102.24 10.46
C GLN A 363 55.99 103.44 9.87
N GLU A 364 56.05 103.71 8.56
CA GLU A 364 56.21 105.05 7.92
C GLU A 364 55.13 106.18 8.11
N LYS A 365 54.53 106.40 9.29
CA LYS A 365 53.17 107.01 9.37
C LYS A 365 52.97 108.47 9.82
N GLU A 366 53.93 109.17 10.44
CA GLU A 366 53.56 110.31 11.33
C GLU A 366 53.23 111.68 10.69
N LEU A 367 53.91 112.13 9.63
CA LEU A 367 53.93 113.56 9.23
C LEU A 367 52.62 114.18 8.66
N LYS A 368 51.49 113.45 8.62
CA LYS A 368 50.23 113.92 8.02
C LYS A 368 49.28 114.67 8.97
N LEU A 369 49.73 115.01 10.17
CA LEU A 369 48.83 115.28 11.30
C LEU A 369 48.29 116.72 11.42
N GLU A 370 49.12 117.74 11.16
CA GLU A 370 48.92 119.06 11.78
C GLU A 370 47.89 119.97 11.08
N GLN A 371 47.82 119.95 9.74
CA GLN A 371 46.93 120.85 9.00
C GLN A 371 45.43 120.54 9.21
N ALA A 372 45.09 119.32 9.63
CA ALA A 372 43.71 118.90 9.91
C ALA A 372 43.05 119.69 11.07
N LEU A 373 43.84 120.18 12.03
CA LEU A 373 43.37 120.69 13.33
C LEU A 373 42.51 121.96 13.27
N LYS A 374 42.53 122.70 12.14
CA LYS A 374 41.80 123.98 11.99
C LYS A 374 40.45 123.84 11.28
N GLU A 375 40.36 123.07 10.20
CA GLU A 375 39.06 122.73 9.59
C GLU A 375 38.18 121.98 10.60
N GLU A 376 38.80 121.15 11.44
CA GLU A 376 38.20 120.50 12.59
C GLU A 376 37.51 121.47 13.57
N ALA A 377 37.90 122.74 13.68
CA ALA A 377 37.33 123.70 14.65
C ALA A 377 35.90 124.16 14.31
N GLU A 378 35.66 124.58 13.06
CA GLU A 378 34.32 125.01 12.63
C GLU A 378 33.43 123.80 12.31
N HIS A 379 34.03 122.73 11.78
CA HIS A 379 33.42 121.41 11.69
C HIS A 379 32.90 120.94 13.06
N ARG A 380 33.68 121.06 14.15
CA ARG A 380 33.24 120.70 15.52
C ARG A 380 31.97 121.45 15.95
N LEU A 381 31.81 122.73 15.60
CA LEU A 381 30.62 123.51 16.02
C LEU A 381 29.36 123.15 15.22
N LEU A 382 29.49 122.89 13.92
CA LEU A 382 28.37 122.40 13.12
C LEU A 382 28.02 120.94 13.50
N GLN A 383 29.05 120.11 13.71
CA GLN A 383 28.91 118.77 14.28
C GLN A 383 28.17 118.82 15.61
N MET A 384 28.50 119.70 16.56
CA MET A 384 27.83 119.73 17.88
C MET A 384 26.31 119.87 17.75
N LYS A 385 25.81 120.73 16.85
CA LYS A 385 24.36 120.88 16.62
C LYS A 385 23.73 119.73 15.84
N GLN A 386 24.41 119.26 14.78
CA GLN A 386 23.93 118.09 14.02
C GLN A 386 23.92 116.84 14.90
N ARG A 387 24.94 116.66 15.74
CA ARG A 387 25.07 115.62 16.75
C ARG A 387 24.01 115.73 17.83
N GLU A 388 23.65 116.91 18.32
CA GLU A 388 22.56 117.02 19.29
C GLU A 388 21.20 116.60 18.69
N GLN A 389 20.97 116.92 17.41
CA GLN A 389 19.78 116.46 16.68
C GLN A 389 19.84 114.96 16.36
N GLN A 390 20.99 114.46 15.92
CA GLN A 390 21.24 113.04 15.69
C GLN A 390 21.06 112.25 16.99
N GLU A 391 21.65 112.66 18.10
CA GLU A 391 21.48 112.01 19.40
C GLU A 391 20.03 112.02 19.89
N ARG A 392 19.22 113.05 19.57
CA ARG A 392 17.77 113.08 19.88
C ARG A 392 16.99 112.13 18.98
N ASP A 393 17.34 112.03 17.71
CA ASP A 393 16.75 111.09 16.73
C ASP A 393 17.18 109.64 16.99
N GLU A 394 18.42 109.42 17.42
CA GLU A 394 18.99 108.15 17.84
C GLU A 394 18.33 107.69 19.12
N LYS A 395 18.24 108.52 20.18
CA LYS A 395 17.50 108.17 21.41
C LYS A 395 16.03 107.83 21.13
N ARG A 396 15.39 108.47 20.14
CA ARG A 396 14.05 108.07 19.67
C ARG A 396 14.06 106.72 18.96
N ARG A 397 14.95 106.49 17.99
CA ARG A 397 15.11 105.21 17.28
C ARG A 397 15.52 104.07 18.20
N GLU A 398 16.28 104.34 19.26
CA GLU A 398 16.67 103.39 20.31
C GLU A 398 15.47 102.98 21.15
N LEU A 399 14.61 103.93 21.54
CA LEU A 399 13.35 103.63 22.24
C LEU A 399 12.36 102.87 21.35
N GLU A 400 12.24 103.26 20.07
CA GLU A 400 11.43 102.53 19.07
C GLU A 400 11.97 101.11 18.85
N ALA A 401 13.29 100.95 18.68
CA ALA A 401 13.94 99.64 18.53
C ALA A 401 13.89 98.79 19.81
N LEU A 402 13.90 99.41 21.00
CA LEU A 402 13.69 98.74 22.27
C LEU A 402 12.24 98.24 22.38
N HIS A 403 11.25 99.03 21.97
CA HIS A 403 9.85 98.62 21.93
C HIS A 403 9.66 97.42 20.98
N VAL A 404 10.19 97.51 19.75
CA VAL A 404 10.16 96.42 18.76
C VAL A 404 10.87 95.16 19.27
N LYS A 405 11.99 95.29 19.99
CA LYS A 405 12.64 94.15 20.68
C LYS A 405 11.73 93.55 21.75
N MET A 406 11.16 94.37 22.64
CA MET A 406 10.25 93.89 23.69
C MET A 406 8.99 93.23 23.13
N GLU A 407 8.48 93.66 21.98
CA GLU A 407 7.37 93.02 21.28
C GLU A 407 7.78 91.72 20.59
N ALA A 408 8.96 91.70 19.95
CA ALA A 408 9.54 90.48 19.37
C ALA A 408 9.84 89.42 20.44
N ASP A 409 10.36 89.81 21.61
CA ASP A 409 10.64 88.91 22.73
C ASP A 409 9.35 88.36 23.36
N LYS A 410 8.31 89.20 23.53
CA LYS A 410 6.97 88.75 23.94
C LYS A 410 6.38 87.74 22.95
N LEU A 411 6.46 88.02 21.65
CA LEU A 411 5.94 87.16 20.60
C LEU A 411 6.75 85.86 20.47
N PHE A 412 8.06 85.91 20.66
CA PHE A 412 8.93 84.73 20.74
C PHE A 412 8.57 83.88 21.96
N ALA A 413 8.45 84.47 23.16
CA ALA A 413 8.06 83.76 24.37
C ALA A 413 6.69 83.09 24.24
N ALA A 414 5.69 83.79 23.69
CA ALA A 414 4.37 83.23 23.39
C ALA A 414 4.48 82.04 22.41
N LYS A 415 5.27 82.18 21.33
CA LYS A 415 5.48 81.13 20.34
C LYS A 415 6.26 79.92 20.87
N GLN A 416 7.12 80.10 21.88
CA GLN A 416 7.78 78.98 22.58
C GLN A 416 6.81 78.28 23.55
N GLN A 417 5.95 79.02 24.24
CA GLN A 417 4.87 78.44 25.07
C GLN A 417 3.88 77.65 24.20
N GLU A 418 3.48 78.19 23.04
CA GLU A 418 2.61 77.51 22.08
C GLU A 418 3.26 76.20 21.57
N LYS A 419 4.53 76.23 21.16
CA LYS A 419 5.28 75.02 20.78
C LYS A 419 5.34 73.99 21.90
N TYR A 420 5.56 74.43 23.14
CA TYR A 420 5.58 73.53 24.31
C TYR A 420 4.22 72.90 24.56
N GLN A 421 3.12 73.66 24.44
CA GLN A 421 1.76 73.15 24.53
C GLN A 421 1.46 72.15 23.39
N GLN A 422 1.77 72.49 22.14
CA GLN A 422 1.60 71.58 20.98
C GLN A 422 2.39 70.26 21.15
N ALA A 423 3.64 70.34 21.65
CA ALA A 423 4.45 69.16 21.93
C ALA A 423 3.88 68.31 23.09
N ARG A 424 3.41 68.96 24.16
CA ARG A 424 2.74 68.30 25.28
C ARG A 424 1.46 67.59 24.83
N ASP A 425 0.61 68.27 24.06
CA ASP A 425 -0.63 67.71 23.54
C ASP A 425 -0.38 66.57 22.55
N GLY A 426 0.66 66.68 21.71
CA GLY A 426 1.12 65.59 20.86
C GLY A 426 1.52 64.36 21.66
N ASN A 427 2.32 64.54 22.72
CA ASN A 427 2.74 63.47 23.62
C ASN A 427 1.57 62.84 24.40
N VAL A 428 0.59 63.66 24.85
CA VAL A 428 -0.62 63.15 25.52
C VAL A 428 -1.47 62.34 24.53
N ARG A 429 -1.69 62.82 23.30
CA ARG A 429 -2.39 62.08 22.26
C ARG A 429 -1.70 60.75 21.97
N LEU A 430 -0.37 60.75 21.80
CA LEU A 430 0.42 59.53 21.57
C LEU A 430 0.31 58.54 22.75
N ALA A 431 0.38 59.02 23.99
CA ALA A 431 0.17 58.19 25.18
C ALA A 431 -1.23 57.56 25.22
N THR A 432 -2.29 58.35 24.96
CA THR A 432 -3.67 57.80 24.91
C THR A 432 -3.86 56.79 23.77
N PHE A 433 -3.20 56.99 22.63
CA PHE A 433 -3.19 56.04 21.52
C PHE A 433 -2.49 54.72 21.91
N HIS A 434 -1.33 54.78 22.57
CA HIS A 434 -0.64 53.58 23.05
C HIS A 434 -1.43 52.84 24.14
N ILE A 435 -2.11 53.55 25.05
CA ILE A 435 -3.01 52.92 26.03
C ILE A 435 -4.17 52.20 25.32
N LYS A 436 -4.80 52.83 24.33
CA LYS A 436 -5.85 52.20 23.50
C LYS A 436 -5.32 50.97 22.75
N GLN A 437 -4.13 51.06 22.15
CA GLN A 437 -3.49 49.94 21.45
C GLN A 437 -3.11 48.79 22.40
N ALA A 438 -2.73 49.08 23.65
CA ALA A 438 -2.48 48.06 24.66
C ALA A 438 -3.78 47.33 25.06
N GLY A 439 -4.87 48.06 25.27
CA GLY A 439 -6.21 47.49 25.49
C GLY A 439 -6.66 46.61 24.33
N GLU A 440 -6.57 47.10 23.09
CA GLU A 440 -6.92 46.34 21.88
C GLU A 440 -6.11 45.04 21.73
N ARG A 441 -4.83 45.04 22.13
CA ARG A 441 -3.99 43.83 22.17
C ARG A 441 -4.42 42.86 23.27
N GLN A 442 -4.78 43.36 24.45
CA GLN A 442 -5.26 42.55 25.56
C GLN A 442 -6.62 41.91 25.23
N ASP A 443 -7.57 42.68 24.69
CA ASP A 443 -8.86 42.19 24.21
C ASP A 443 -8.70 41.13 23.12
N LYS A 444 -7.72 41.29 22.21
CA LYS A 444 -7.41 40.29 21.18
C LYS A 444 -6.81 39.02 21.79
N ALA A 445 -5.88 39.14 22.74
CA ALA A 445 -5.30 37.98 23.42
C ALA A 445 -6.36 37.18 24.22
N LEU A 446 -7.26 37.87 24.92
CA LEU A 446 -8.37 37.25 25.65
C LEU A 446 -9.35 36.54 24.70
N LYS A 447 -9.64 37.11 23.52
CA LYS A 447 -10.44 36.45 22.48
C LYS A 447 -9.75 35.22 21.91
N GLU A 448 -8.46 35.31 21.60
CA GLU A 448 -7.68 34.15 21.14
C GLU A 448 -7.59 33.03 22.19
N GLU A 449 -7.58 33.36 23.48
CA GLU A 449 -7.65 32.39 24.58
C GLU A 449 -9.04 31.75 24.71
N GLN A 450 -10.11 32.55 24.60
CA GLN A 450 -11.49 32.06 24.58
C GLN A 450 -11.76 31.15 23.37
N GLU A 451 -11.30 31.54 22.18
CA GLU A 451 -11.40 30.76 20.94
C GLU A 451 -10.66 29.41 21.06
N LYS A 452 -9.44 29.39 21.62
CA LYS A 452 -8.71 28.15 21.92
C LYS A 452 -9.49 27.25 22.89
N LEU A 453 -9.95 27.81 24.01
CA LEU A 453 -10.70 27.08 25.03
C LEU A 453 -12.07 26.57 24.52
N GLU A 454 -12.68 27.26 23.57
CA GLU A 454 -13.84 26.75 22.83
C GLU A 454 -13.50 25.62 21.86
N MET A 455 -12.39 25.73 21.12
CA MET A 455 -11.93 24.67 20.22
C MET A 455 -11.55 23.41 21.00
N ASP A 456 -10.88 23.53 22.15
CA ASP A 456 -10.54 22.42 23.02
C ASP A 456 -11.79 21.72 23.57
N LYS A 457 -12.85 22.47 23.94
CA LYS A 457 -14.15 21.88 24.29
C LYS A 457 -14.76 21.10 23.13
N LYS A 458 -14.82 21.69 21.93
CA LYS A 458 -15.36 21.05 20.72
C LYS A 458 -14.57 19.79 20.34
N ASN A 459 -13.25 19.79 20.54
CA ASN A 459 -12.39 18.63 20.37
C ASN A 459 -12.68 17.53 21.41
N LEU A 460 -12.87 17.88 22.69
CA LEU A 460 -13.24 16.92 23.74
C LEU A 460 -14.65 16.33 23.54
N GLU A 461 -15.60 17.13 23.06
CA GLU A 461 -16.95 16.68 22.67
C GLU A 461 -16.89 15.71 21.48
N LEU A 462 -16.07 16.03 20.45
CA LEU A 462 -15.84 15.13 19.32
C LEU A 462 -15.23 13.79 19.76
N LEU A 463 -14.16 13.80 20.56
CA LEU A 463 -13.52 12.60 21.10
C LEU A 463 -14.50 11.75 21.93
N ALA A 464 -15.38 12.38 22.72
CA ALA A 464 -16.41 11.68 23.46
C ALA A 464 -17.45 10.99 22.54
N MET A 465 -17.82 11.64 21.42
CA MET A 465 -18.70 11.05 20.41
C MET A 465 -18.01 9.94 19.59
N GLU A 466 -16.71 10.04 19.35
CA GLU A 466 -15.91 9.03 18.67
C GLU A 466 -15.68 7.79 19.54
N GLU A 467 -15.37 7.94 20.83
CA GLU A 467 -15.29 6.80 21.77
C GLU A 467 -16.67 6.15 21.98
N GLN A 468 -17.77 6.88 21.97
CA GLN A 468 -19.12 6.29 22.00
C GLN A 468 -19.40 5.42 20.76
N GLN A 469 -19.12 5.93 19.56
CA GLN A 469 -19.24 5.18 18.31
C GLN A 469 -18.32 3.95 18.29
N PHE A 470 -17.09 4.10 18.79
CA PHE A 470 -16.15 3.00 18.95
C PHE A 470 -16.65 1.94 19.93
N GLN A 471 -17.18 2.31 21.09
CA GLN A 471 -17.72 1.35 22.06
C GLN A 471 -18.97 0.62 21.55
N GLU A 472 -19.83 1.28 20.77
CA GLU A 472 -20.93 0.62 20.06
C GLU A 472 -20.43 -0.39 19.03
N TYR A 473 -19.45 -0.02 18.21
CA TYR A 473 -18.84 -0.90 17.22
C TYR A 473 -18.15 -2.10 17.89
N ALA A 474 -17.36 -1.83 18.94
CA ALA A 474 -16.63 -2.84 19.67
C ALA A 474 -17.55 -3.88 20.33
N LYS A 475 -18.66 -3.44 20.94
CA LYS A 475 -19.72 -4.34 21.46
C LYS A 475 -20.29 -5.22 20.35
N LYS A 476 -20.72 -4.64 19.22
CA LYS A 476 -21.29 -5.39 18.08
C LYS A 476 -20.33 -6.47 17.55
N VAL A 477 -19.02 -6.18 17.50
CA VAL A 477 -17.98 -7.14 17.09
C VAL A 477 -17.69 -8.19 18.17
N ILE A 478 -17.65 -7.80 19.45
CA ILE A 478 -17.50 -8.74 20.58
C ILE A 478 -18.68 -9.72 20.61
N ASP A 479 -19.92 -9.24 20.58
CA ASP A 479 -21.14 -10.05 20.59
C ASP A 479 -21.17 -11.04 19.41
N HIS A 480 -20.72 -10.62 18.23
CA HIS A 480 -20.59 -11.48 17.06
C HIS A 480 -19.53 -12.58 17.26
N CYS A 481 -18.37 -12.24 17.84
CA CYS A 481 -17.31 -13.20 18.11
C CYS A 481 -17.66 -14.18 19.25
N GLU A 482 -18.43 -13.75 20.26
CA GLU A 482 -18.92 -14.63 21.33
C GLU A 482 -19.98 -15.61 20.81
N LYS A 483 -20.92 -15.15 19.96
CA LYS A 483 -21.83 -16.02 19.21
C LYS A 483 -21.10 -16.98 18.25
N GLY A 484 -19.93 -16.60 17.76
CA GLY A 484 -19.06 -17.41 16.91
C GLY A 484 -18.13 -18.36 17.68
N GLU A 485 -18.28 -18.49 19.01
CA GLU A 485 -17.42 -19.27 19.90
C GLU A 485 -15.92 -18.97 19.68
N ARG A 486 -15.57 -17.68 19.69
CA ARG A 486 -14.18 -17.19 19.60
C ARG A 486 -13.75 -16.63 20.96
N ASN A 487 -12.47 -16.79 21.30
CA ASN A 487 -11.90 -16.18 22.49
C ASN A 487 -11.86 -14.64 22.37
N THR A 488 -12.78 -13.93 23.02
CA THR A 488 -12.91 -12.46 22.95
C THR A 488 -12.10 -11.70 23.98
N TYR A 489 -11.26 -12.36 24.79
CA TYR A 489 -10.38 -11.67 25.74
C TYR A 489 -9.50 -10.58 25.09
N PRO A 490 -8.89 -10.78 23.89
CA PRO A 490 -8.15 -9.71 23.19
C PRO A 490 -9.03 -8.50 22.86
N LEU A 491 -10.25 -8.72 22.35
CA LEU A 491 -11.20 -7.66 22.00
C LEU A 491 -11.64 -6.87 23.23
N ARG A 492 -11.99 -7.57 24.32
CA ARG A 492 -12.38 -6.97 25.60
C ARG A 492 -11.23 -6.16 26.23
N LYS A 493 -9.97 -6.59 26.05
CA LYS A 493 -8.78 -5.82 26.44
C LYS A 493 -8.64 -4.55 25.61
N ALA A 494 -8.59 -4.65 24.27
CA ALA A 494 -8.44 -3.49 23.39
C ALA A 494 -9.58 -2.47 23.55
N ALA A 495 -10.83 -2.93 23.70
CA ALA A 495 -11.98 -2.07 23.97
C ALA A 495 -11.81 -1.22 25.25
N ARG A 496 -11.09 -1.72 26.27
CA ARG A 496 -10.87 -1.00 27.54
C ARG A 496 -9.75 0.07 27.48
N GLU A 497 -8.90 0.07 26.46
CA GLU A 497 -7.64 0.85 26.48
C GLU A 497 -7.78 2.36 26.26
N GLY A 498 -8.98 2.87 25.94
CA GLY A 498 -9.27 4.31 25.82
C GLY A 498 -8.61 5.01 24.63
N HIS A 499 -8.84 6.31 24.50
CA HIS A 499 -8.16 7.14 23.51
C HIS A 499 -6.73 7.49 23.97
N GLY A 500 -5.78 7.54 23.03
CA GLY A 500 -4.36 7.82 23.30
C GLY A 500 -3.49 6.61 23.69
N GLY A 501 -4.09 5.45 24.00
CA GLY A 501 -3.36 4.17 24.15
C GLY A 501 -2.39 4.07 25.33
N GLY A 502 -2.31 5.09 26.20
CA GLY A 502 -1.43 5.10 27.37
C GLY A 502 -1.81 4.07 28.43
N LEU A 503 -0.96 3.91 29.45
CA LEU A 503 -1.17 2.93 30.53
C LEU A 503 -1.88 3.48 31.78
N GLY A 504 -2.11 4.79 31.88
CA GLY A 504 -2.71 5.42 33.06
C GLY A 504 -4.18 5.02 33.34
N PRO A 505 -4.83 5.63 34.34
CA PRO A 505 -6.28 5.58 34.46
C PRO A 505 -6.93 6.32 33.28
N VAL A 506 -8.18 5.95 32.96
CA VAL A 506 -9.02 6.75 32.06
C VAL A 506 -9.56 7.93 32.87
N PHE A 507 -9.46 9.16 32.36
CA PHE A 507 -9.97 10.34 33.05
C PHE A 507 -11.38 10.69 32.58
N ASP A 508 -12.36 10.42 33.44
CA ASP A 508 -13.75 10.85 33.24
C ASP A 508 -13.82 12.38 33.08
N GLY A 509 -14.55 12.83 32.07
CA GLY A 509 -14.64 14.25 31.68
C GLY A 509 -13.57 14.75 30.71
N LYS A 510 -12.47 14.02 30.45
CA LYS A 510 -11.47 14.35 29.40
C LYS A 510 -11.60 13.44 28.17
N GLY A 511 -12.81 13.32 27.62
CA GLY A 511 -13.05 12.60 26.35
C GLY A 511 -12.62 11.12 26.32
N GLY A 512 -12.45 10.47 27.47
CA GLY A 512 -11.91 9.10 27.54
C GLY A 512 -10.41 8.98 27.23
N ILE A 513 -9.67 10.08 27.24
CA ILE A 513 -8.21 10.09 27.06
C ILE A 513 -7.56 9.35 28.24
N ARG A 514 -6.67 8.41 27.89
CA ARG A 514 -5.87 7.61 28.81
C ARG A 514 -4.40 7.98 28.64
N PRO A 515 -3.84 8.88 29.48
CA PRO A 515 -2.49 9.39 29.27
C PRO A 515 -1.42 8.32 29.43
N SER A 516 -0.36 8.45 28.64
CA SER A 516 0.91 7.77 28.83
C SER A 516 1.68 8.46 29.96
N TYR A 517 1.79 7.80 31.11
CA TYR A 517 2.74 8.23 32.15
C TYR A 517 4.17 7.94 31.68
N LEU A 518 4.73 8.87 30.91
CA LEU A 518 6.16 8.93 30.64
C LEU A 518 6.86 9.34 31.93
N VAL A 519 7.80 8.52 32.38
CA VAL A 519 8.67 8.83 33.51
C VAL A 519 9.99 9.29 32.92
N ASN A 520 10.26 10.58 33.03
CA ASN A 520 11.50 11.19 32.57
C ASN A 520 12.50 11.31 33.73
N ASP A 521 13.78 11.11 33.42
CA ASP A 521 14.85 11.56 34.31
C ASP A 521 15.03 13.08 34.23
N TYR A 522 15.92 13.64 35.08
CA TYR A 522 16.28 15.06 35.10
C TYR A 522 16.92 15.61 33.80
N THR A 523 17.06 14.75 32.78
CA THR A 523 17.60 15.00 31.45
C THR A 523 16.53 15.05 30.36
N ASP A 524 15.24 14.94 30.73
CA ASP A 524 14.08 14.83 29.84
C ASP A 524 14.13 13.62 28.87
N VAL A 525 14.91 12.60 29.20
CA VAL A 525 14.95 11.32 28.48
C VAL A 525 13.90 10.36 29.03
N GLU A 526 13.09 9.76 28.15
CA GLU A 526 12.10 8.74 28.48
C GLU A 526 12.75 7.47 29.07
N LEU A 527 12.31 7.03 30.25
CA LEU A 527 12.83 5.79 30.85
C LEU A 527 12.25 4.53 30.19
N PRO A 528 13.08 3.52 29.83
CA PRO A 528 12.60 2.27 29.25
C PRO A 528 11.59 1.51 30.13
N HIS A 529 10.49 1.06 29.52
CA HIS A 529 9.35 0.42 30.20
C HIS A 529 9.61 -1.03 30.68
N TYR A 530 10.77 -1.30 31.28
CA TYR A 530 11.18 -2.64 31.72
C TYR A 530 11.16 -2.80 33.25
N GLN A 531 9.96 -3.00 33.81
CA GLN A 531 9.80 -3.55 35.15
C GLN A 531 10.00 -5.08 35.11
N ARG A 532 11.22 -5.51 35.42
CA ARG A 532 11.59 -6.90 35.77
C ARG A 532 12.60 -6.82 36.92
N ASN A 533 12.62 -7.81 37.80
CA ASN A 533 13.52 -7.85 38.96
C ASN A 533 15.01 -7.77 38.54
N SER A 534 15.34 -8.14 37.29
CA SER A 534 16.68 -8.03 36.71
C SER A 534 17.10 -6.60 36.31
N THR A 535 16.22 -5.59 36.39
CA THR A 535 16.58 -4.19 36.14
C THR A 535 16.75 -3.39 37.44
N ASP A 536 16.55 -4.01 38.60
CA ASP A 536 16.61 -3.30 39.89
C ASP A 536 18.06 -2.98 40.31
N GLU A 537 19.04 -3.86 40.06
CA GLU A 537 20.46 -3.57 40.29
C GLU A 537 20.92 -2.32 39.53
N VAL A 538 20.48 -2.15 38.28
CA VAL A 538 20.82 -1.01 37.42
C VAL A 538 20.13 0.29 37.87
N LYS A 539 18.92 0.20 38.44
CA LYS A 539 18.25 1.36 39.07
C LYS A 539 19.02 1.79 40.32
N TYR A 540 19.39 0.84 41.18
CA TYR A 540 20.12 1.14 42.42
C TYR A 540 21.54 1.66 42.16
N SER A 541 22.22 1.21 41.09
CA SER A 541 23.57 1.69 40.75
C SER A 541 23.61 3.12 40.22
N HIS A 542 22.54 3.60 39.57
CA HIS A 542 22.50 4.95 38.98
C HIS A 542 21.69 5.98 39.77
N ALA A 543 20.53 5.61 40.31
CA ALA A 543 19.66 6.53 41.05
C ALA A 543 19.83 6.46 42.58
N GLY A 544 20.56 5.46 43.08
CA GLY A 544 20.55 5.10 44.50
C GLY A 544 19.20 4.50 44.94
N ASN A 545 19.01 4.35 46.25
CA ASN A 545 17.74 3.83 46.77
C ASN A 545 16.65 4.92 46.75
N THR A 546 15.77 4.83 45.75
CA THR A 546 14.69 5.80 45.45
C THR A 546 13.69 5.99 46.59
N GLY A 547 13.65 5.09 47.58
CA GLY A 547 12.88 5.28 48.82
C GLY A 547 13.37 6.42 49.73
N LYS A 548 14.43 7.16 49.35
CA LYS A 548 15.01 8.28 50.13
C LYS A 548 14.98 9.65 49.43
N THR A 549 14.50 9.77 48.19
CA THR A 549 14.51 11.05 47.47
C THR A 549 13.21 11.83 47.67
N SER A 550 13.26 12.92 48.44
CA SER A 550 12.12 13.80 48.73
C SER A 550 11.71 14.75 47.59
N LYS A 551 12.32 14.62 46.40
CA LYS A 551 12.01 15.46 45.23
C LYS A 551 10.86 14.85 44.44
N ARG A 552 9.77 15.61 44.32
CA ARG A 552 8.55 15.26 43.58
C ARG A 552 8.89 15.02 42.11
N LEU A 553 8.56 13.84 41.56
CA LEU A 553 8.66 13.61 40.12
C LEU A 553 7.76 14.60 39.36
N GLY A 554 8.26 15.12 38.25
CA GLY A 554 7.49 15.94 37.33
C GLY A 554 6.49 15.09 36.55
N PHE A 555 5.24 15.54 36.48
CA PHE A 555 4.25 15.00 35.56
C PHE A 555 4.12 15.96 34.38
N VAL A 556 4.45 15.48 33.18
CA VAL A 556 4.05 16.11 31.92
C VAL A 556 2.63 15.60 31.58
N TRP A 557 1.81 16.46 30.97
CA TRP A 557 0.37 16.25 30.76
C TRP A 557 -0.01 16.02 29.30
#